data_AF-A0A2M9LCQ5-F1
#
_entry.id   AF-A0A2M9LCQ5-F1
#
_cell.length_a   1.000
_cell.length_b   1.000
_cell.length_c   1.000
_cell.angle_alpha   90.00
_cell.angle_beta   90.00
_cell.angle_gamma   90.00
#
_symmetry.space_group_name_H-M   'P 1'
#
loop_
_entity.id
_entity.type
_entity.pdbx_description
1 polymer ?
#
loop_
_entity_poly.entity_id
_entity_poly.type
_entity_poly.pdbx_seq_one_letter_code
_entity_poly.pdbx_strand_id
1 'polypeptide(L)'
;MDTLTTEVTSELDPALADRVTEALLLAGLPVAHGGHGPGVHLRPDGAAIVLRWLASPRLEDAATAGDGQRPAATARQLVADAVENALAELLPALGLDADRTTVRGAADRPAVAPPDADAPPPVAPGVRADIVTAVRRSATLAGLPVAARPGGAGIVLHAGDPAGLAALDWNPSPRLPRRDGEQPDTRTAVQNAMRHALGIALRAAGLDLAWHRPAGRPAQLRAHGPADRP
;
A
#
# COMPACT_ATOMS: atom_id res chain seq x y z
N MET A 1 4.13 8.24 50.83
CA MET A 1 2.82 7.83 50.30
C MET A 1 2.94 8.11 48.82
N ASP A 2 3.60 7.18 48.13
CA ASP A 2 4.17 7.43 46.81
C ASP A 2 3.41 6.59 45.80
N THR A 3 2.67 7.29 44.97
CA THR A 3 1.83 6.75 43.91
C THR A 3 2.75 6.15 42.85
N LEU A 4 2.94 4.83 42.90
CA LEU A 4 3.53 4.06 41.81
C LEU A 4 2.68 4.29 40.55
N THR A 5 3.26 5.03 39.61
CA THR A 5 2.72 5.23 38.27
C THR A 5 2.83 3.88 37.58
N THR A 6 1.73 3.13 37.53
CA THR A 6 1.64 1.89 36.75
C THR A 6 1.74 2.29 35.29
N GLU A 7 2.93 2.18 34.69
CA GLU A 7 3.05 2.10 33.24
C GLU A 7 2.28 0.86 32.81
N VAL A 8 1.01 1.05 32.42
CA VAL A 8 0.24 0.03 31.74
C VAL A 8 0.83 -0.08 30.35
N THR A 9 1.89 -0.88 30.22
CA THR A 9 2.26 -1.46 28.93
C THR A 9 1.11 -2.35 28.54
N SER A 10 0.13 -1.80 27.83
CA SER A 10 -0.99 -2.56 27.28
C SER A 10 -0.39 -3.54 26.28
N GLU A 11 -0.18 -4.78 26.70
CA GLU A 11 0.33 -5.83 25.82
C GLU A 11 -0.70 -6.10 24.72
N LEU A 12 -0.21 -6.28 23.49
CA LEU A 12 -1.03 -6.60 22.34
C LEU A 12 -1.65 -8.00 22.54
N ASP A 13 -2.98 -8.14 22.46
CA ASP A 13 -3.63 -9.45 22.46
C ASP A 13 -3.06 -10.29 21.30
N PRO A 14 -2.32 -11.39 21.58
CA PRO A 14 -1.62 -12.15 20.56
C PRO A 14 -2.59 -12.79 19.56
N ALA A 15 -3.77 -13.22 20.00
CA ALA A 15 -4.76 -13.85 19.11
C ALA A 15 -5.39 -12.84 18.14
N LEU A 16 -5.61 -11.60 18.59
CA LEU A 16 -6.06 -10.53 17.70
C LEU A 16 -4.93 -10.08 16.75
N ALA A 17 -3.70 -9.98 17.26
CA ALA A 17 -2.52 -9.62 16.46
C ALA A 17 -2.26 -10.60 15.32
N ASP A 18 -2.37 -11.90 15.59
CA ASP A 18 -2.19 -12.95 14.58
C ASP A 18 -3.26 -12.87 13.49
N ARG A 19 -4.54 -12.70 13.87
CA ARG A 19 -5.65 -12.55 12.91
C ARG A 19 -5.50 -11.32 12.03
N VAL A 20 -5.13 -10.18 12.62
CA VAL A 20 -4.87 -8.94 11.88
C VAL A 20 -3.68 -9.13 10.93
N THR A 21 -2.59 -9.73 11.41
CA THR A 21 -1.40 -9.98 10.59
C THR A 21 -1.72 -10.91 9.43
N GLU A 22 -2.47 -11.99 9.66
CA GLU A 22 -2.94 -12.90 8.62
C GLU A 22 -3.80 -12.17 7.59
N ALA A 23 -4.77 -11.36 8.02
CA ALA A 23 -5.62 -10.58 7.12
C ALA A 23 -4.81 -9.62 6.22
N LEU A 24 -3.82 -8.93 6.79
CA LEU A 24 -2.92 -8.04 6.04
C LEU A 24 -2.08 -8.81 5.00
N LEU A 25 -1.53 -9.97 5.39
CA LEU A 25 -0.80 -10.84 4.48
C LEU A 25 -1.68 -11.41 3.36
N LEU A 26 -2.94 -11.75 3.66
CA LEU A 26 -3.93 -12.18 2.67
C LEU A 26 -4.29 -11.05 1.70
N ALA A 27 -4.40 -9.81 2.20
CA ALA A 27 -4.58 -8.62 1.38
C ALA A 27 -3.36 -8.32 0.51
N GLY A 28 -2.19 -8.88 0.84
CA GLY A 28 -0.92 -8.65 0.14
C GLY A 28 -0.13 -7.45 0.66
N LEU A 29 -0.48 -6.95 1.85
CA LEU A 29 0.16 -5.80 2.47
C LEU A 29 1.31 -6.25 3.40
N PRO A 30 2.46 -5.55 3.37
CA PRO A 30 3.55 -5.83 4.28
C PRO A 30 3.23 -5.34 5.70
N VAL A 31 3.58 -6.14 6.69
CA VAL A 31 3.54 -5.78 8.11
C VAL A 31 4.96 -5.45 8.56
N ALA A 32 5.15 -4.28 9.17
CA ALA A 32 6.45 -3.83 9.68
C ALA A 32 6.74 -4.52 11.02
N HIS A 33 7.30 -5.72 10.97
CA HIS A 33 7.66 -6.49 12.15
C HIS A 33 8.82 -5.81 12.90
N GLY A 34 8.69 -5.67 14.21
CA GLY A 34 9.70 -4.98 15.05
C GLY A 34 9.72 -3.45 14.90
N GLY A 35 8.72 -2.84 14.25
CA GLY A 35 8.64 -1.39 14.06
C GLY A 35 9.65 -0.84 13.05
N HIS A 36 10.21 -1.70 12.19
CA HIS A 36 11.21 -1.32 11.21
C HIS A 36 10.67 -1.44 9.78
N GLY A 37 10.97 -0.44 8.96
CA GLY A 37 10.65 -0.42 7.53
C GLY A 37 9.23 0.05 7.18
N PRO A 38 8.96 0.25 5.88
CA PRO A 38 7.65 0.66 5.39
C PRO A 38 6.63 -0.47 5.45
N GLY A 39 5.36 -0.13 5.66
CA GLY A 39 4.25 -1.08 5.75
C GLY A 39 3.25 -0.73 6.84
N VAL A 40 2.41 -1.70 7.21
CA VAL A 40 1.44 -1.55 8.30
C VAL A 40 2.14 -1.77 9.64
N HIS A 41 2.07 -0.77 10.51
CA HIS A 41 2.49 -0.84 11.90
C HIS A 41 1.28 -1.13 12.77
N LEU A 42 1.43 -2.11 13.68
CA LEU A 42 0.41 -2.49 14.65
C LEU A 42 0.83 -1.90 16.00
N ARG A 43 -0.09 -1.17 16.64
CA ARG A 43 0.12 -0.64 17.99
C ARG A 43 -1.07 -1.01 18.89
N PRO A 44 -0.83 -1.55 20.09
CA PRO A 44 -1.92 -1.82 21.03
C PRO A 44 -2.59 -0.51 21.48
N ASP A 45 -3.91 -0.54 21.65
CA ASP A 45 -4.71 0.54 22.22
C ASP A 45 -5.85 -0.04 23.06
N GLY A 46 -5.58 -0.29 24.34
CA GLY A 46 -6.50 -1.01 25.22
C GLY A 46 -6.82 -2.40 24.67
N ALA A 47 -8.09 -2.64 24.30
CA ALA A 47 -8.56 -3.90 23.71
C ALA A 47 -8.49 -3.92 22.16
N ALA A 48 -8.03 -2.84 21.53
CA ALA A 48 -7.95 -2.70 20.08
C ALA A 48 -6.50 -2.68 19.57
N ILE A 49 -6.35 -2.82 18.24
CA ILE A 49 -5.08 -2.64 17.53
C ILE A 49 -5.22 -1.45 16.58
N VAL A 50 -4.41 -0.43 16.78
CA VAL A 50 -4.29 0.70 15.86
C VAL A 50 -3.37 0.30 14.72
N LEU A 51 -3.87 0.44 13.49
CA LEU A 51 -3.11 0.23 12.27
C LEU A 51 -2.66 1.58 11.71
N ARG A 52 -1.36 1.70 11.42
CA ARG A 52 -0.80 2.89 10.76
C ARG A 52 0.02 2.49 9.56
N TRP A 53 -0.18 3.17 8.44
CA TRP A 53 0.68 2.98 7.28
C TRP A 53 1.89 3.91 7.36
N LEU A 54 3.10 3.33 7.37
CA LEU A 54 4.34 4.08 7.22
C LEU A 54 4.89 3.89 5.82
N ALA A 55 4.93 4.98 5.05
CA ALA A 55 5.65 5.04 3.78
C ALA A 55 7.17 4.99 3.99
N SER A 56 7.95 4.85 2.91
CA SER A 56 9.41 4.88 3.01
C SER A 56 9.91 6.23 3.52
N PRO A 57 10.92 6.27 4.40
CA PRO A 57 11.52 7.53 4.84
C PRO A 57 12.05 8.36 3.65
N ARG A 58 12.56 7.67 2.60
CA ARG A 58 13.08 8.26 1.37
C ARG A 58 12.03 9.04 0.56
N LEU A 59 10.74 8.89 0.87
CA LEU A 59 9.67 9.67 0.26
C LEU A 59 9.86 11.17 0.51
N GLU A 60 10.40 11.55 1.68
CA GLU A 60 10.70 12.96 1.96
C GLU A 60 11.78 13.50 1.05
N ASP A 61 12.91 12.80 0.98
CA ASP A 61 14.04 13.20 0.16
C ASP A 61 13.62 13.32 -1.31
N ALA A 62 12.81 12.38 -1.79
CA ALA A 62 12.28 12.40 -3.16
C ALA A 62 11.30 13.55 -3.42
N ALA A 63 10.43 13.88 -2.46
CA ALA A 63 9.47 14.98 -2.59
C ALA A 63 10.17 16.35 -2.56
N THR A 64 11.21 16.49 -1.74
CA THR A 64 12.02 17.70 -1.62
C THR A 64 12.94 17.90 -2.84
N ALA A 65 13.44 16.82 -3.44
CA ALA A 65 14.31 16.86 -4.61
C ALA A 65 13.57 17.02 -5.96
N GLY A 66 12.25 16.80 -5.98
CA GLY A 66 11.42 17.09 -7.16
C GLY A 66 11.16 18.59 -7.30
N ASP A 67 10.84 19.06 -8.50
CA ASP A 67 10.56 20.49 -8.83
C ASP A 67 9.26 21.05 -8.19
N GLY A 68 9.03 20.80 -6.90
CA GLY A 68 8.12 21.61 -6.08
C GLY A 68 6.62 21.32 -6.20
N GLN A 69 6.18 20.22 -6.82
CA GLN A 69 4.73 20.03 -7.01
C GLN A 69 3.96 19.81 -5.69
N ARG A 70 4.57 19.21 -4.64
CA ARG A 70 3.94 19.01 -3.31
C ARG A 70 4.96 18.95 -2.15
N PRO A 71 4.66 19.54 -0.98
CA PRO A 71 5.49 19.38 0.21
C PRO A 71 5.58 17.92 0.68
N ALA A 72 6.73 17.56 1.21
CA ALA A 72 7.06 16.20 1.61
C ALA A 72 6.12 15.62 2.69
N ALA A 73 5.76 16.43 3.70
CA ALA A 73 4.78 16.06 4.72
C ALA A 73 3.39 15.79 4.12
N THR A 74 2.97 16.56 3.11
CA THR A 74 1.70 16.36 2.40
C THR A 74 1.71 15.06 1.60
N ALA A 75 2.81 14.73 0.94
CA ALA A 75 2.95 13.48 0.19
C ALA A 75 2.83 12.25 1.11
N ARG A 76 3.50 12.27 2.26
CA ARG A 76 3.39 11.21 3.27
C ARG A 76 1.97 11.02 3.78
N GLN A 77 1.32 12.14 4.15
CA GLN A 77 -0.04 12.10 4.67
C GLN A 77 -1.01 11.51 3.63
N LEU A 78 -0.90 11.90 2.37
CA LEU A 78 -1.73 11.36 1.29
C LEU A 78 -1.52 9.86 1.08
N VAL A 79 -0.26 9.37 1.14
CA VAL A 79 0.03 7.94 1.05
C VAL A 79 -0.59 7.19 2.22
N ALA A 80 -0.38 7.67 3.46
CA ALA A 80 -0.92 7.05 4.66
C ALA A 80 -2.46 7.03 4.62
N ASP A 81 -3.10 8.16 4.35
CA ASP A 81 -4.56 8.27 4.29
C ASP A 81 -5.17 7.36 3.22
N ALA A 82 -4.53 7.25 2.06
CA ALA A 82 -5.00 6.38 0.98
C ALA A 82 -4.98 4.91 1.39
N VAL A 83 -3.89 4.44 1.99
CA VAL A 83 -3.76 3.03 2.40
C VAL A 83 -4.61 2.73 3.63
N GLU A 84 -4.66 3.64 4.60
CA GLU A 84 -5.52 3.50 5.79
C GLU A 84 -7.02 3.48 5.43
N ASN A 85 -7.44 4.24 4.42
CA ASN A 85 -8.80 4.11 3.86
C ASN A 85 -9.05 2.73 3.26
N ALA A 86 -8.12 2.22 2.46
CA ALA A 86 -8.27 0.89 1.90
C ALA A 86 -8.31 -0.19 2.99
N LEU A 87 -7.53 -0.04 4.07
CA LEU A 87 -7.59 -0.91 5.24
C LEU A 87 -8.98 -0.92 5.88
N ALA A 88 -9.58 0.25 6.11
CA ALA A 88 -10.92 0.36 6.68
C ALA A 88 -11.99 -0.31 5.79
N GLU A 89 -11.80 -0.33 4.47
CA GLU A 89 -12.73 -1.00 3.54
C GLU A 89 -12.50 -2.52 3.44
N LEU A 90 -11.24 -2.98 3.48
CA LEU A 90 -10.89 -4.38 3.24
C LEU A 90 -10.95 -5.27 4.49
N LEU A 91 -10.69 -4.72 5.68
CA LEU A 91 -10.68 -5.51 6.92
C LEU A 91 -12.06 -6.10 7.24
N PRO A 92 -13.18 -5.36 7.07
CA PRO A 92 -14.52 -5.94 7.20
C PRO A 92 -14.78 -7.07 6.20
N ALA A 93 -14.30 -6.95 4.97
CA ALA A 93 -14.41 -8.01 3.97
C ALA A 93 -13.62 -9.28 4.34
N LEU A 94 -12.62 -9.15 5.23
CA LEU A 94 -11.83 -10.23 5.81
C LEU A 94 -12.37 -10.71 7.18
N GLY A 95 -13.52 -10.19 7.61
CA GLY A 95 -14.17 -10.58 8.86
C GLY A 95 -13.61 -9.91 10.11
N LEU A 96 -12.88 -8.80 9.95
CA LEU A 96 -12.37 -7.98 11.05
C LEU A 96 -13.18 -6.68 11.14
N ASP A 97 -13.67 -6.37 12.33
CA ASP A 97 -14.31 -5.07 12.59
C ASP A 97 -13.23 -3.99 12.61
N ALA A 98 -13.43 -2.91 11.85
CA ALA A 98 -12.42 -1.88 11.65
C ALA A 98 -13.08 -0.53 11.37
N ASP A 99 -12.73 0.47 12.17
CA ASP A 99 -13.18 1.84 12.02
C ASP A 99 -12.01 2.79 11.76
N ARG A 100 -12.25 3.80 10.94
CA ARG A 100 -11.26 4.87 10.74
C ARG A 100 -11.34 5.87 11.89
N THR A 101 -10.35 5.83 12.78
CA THR A 101 -10.21 6.83 13.84
C THR A 101 -9.36 8.02 13.38
N THR A 102 -9.87 9.24 13.51
CA THR A 102 -9.17 10.49 13.13
C THR A 102 -8.11 10.96 14.13
N VAL A 103 -7.87 10.20 15.21
CA VAL A 103 -6.94 10.59 16.28
C VAL A 103 -5.49 10.49 15.79
N ARG A 104 -4.89 11.65 15.52
CA ARG A 104 -3.48 11.81 15.12
C ARG A 104 -2.55 11.43 16.27
N GLY A 105 -1.82 10.32 16.12
CA GLY A 105 -0.61 10.08 16.90
C GLY A 105 0.59 10.67 16.16
N ALA A 106 1.40 11.48 16.85
CA ALA A 106 2.71 11.87 16.34
C ALA A 106 3.58 10.61 16.20
N ALA A 107 3.87 10.21 14.97
CA ALA A 107 4.85 9.16 14.70
C ALA A 107 6.19 9.85 14.47
N ASP A 108 7.05 9.90 15.49
CA ASP A 108 8.41 10.37 15.33
C ASP A 108 9.39 9.33 15.86
N ARG A 109 9.96 8.55 14.92
CA ARG A 109 11.23 7.85 15.12
C ARG A 109 11.89 7.59 13.76
N PRO A 110 13.17 7.92 13.59
CA PRO A 110 13.87 7.69 12.33
C PRO A 110 14.04 6.18 12.07
N ALA A 111 13.70 5.75 10.86
CA ALA A 111 13.84 4.38 10.41
C ALA A 111 15.24 4.14 9.82
N VAL A 112 15.91 3.06 10.26
CA VAL A 112 17.11 2.52 9.63
C VAL A 112 16.72 1.74 8.36
N ALA A 113 17.52 1.87 7.30
CA ALA A 113 17.24 1.30 5.99
C ALA A 113 17.26 -0.25 5.99
N PRO A 114 16.28 -0.92 5.34
CA PRO A 114 16.35 -2.36 5.09
C PRO A 114 17.34 -2.68 3.95
N PRO A 115 17.86 -3.93 3.89
CA PRO A 115 18.80 -4.36 2.86
C PRO A 115 18.14 -4.47 1.47
N ASP A 116 19.00 -4.38 0.45
CA ASP A 116 18.66 -4.37 -0.97
C ASP A 116 17.89 -5.62 -1.43
N ALA A 117 16.99 -5.38 -2.39
CA ALA A 117 16.06 -6.35 -2.92
C ALA A 117 16.73 -7.40 -3.83
N ASP A 118 16.31 -8.64 -3.60
CA ASP A 118 16.38 -9.79 -4.48
C ASP A 118 15.86 -9.48 -5.91
N ALA A 119 16.22 -10.36 -6.86
CA ALA A 119 16.02 -10.29 -8.31
C ALA A 119 14.77 -9.51 -8.81
N PRO A 120 14.87 -8.79 -9.95
CA PRO A 120 13.78 -7.94 -10.43
C PRO A 120 12.49 -8.75 -10.66
N PRO A 121 11.35 -8.36 -10.06
CA PRO A 121 10.05 -8.95 -10.34
C PRO A 121 9.74 -9.08 -11.84
N PRO A 122 8.95 -10.07 -12.25
CA PRO A 122 8.49 -10.19 -13.63
C PRO A 122 7.63 -8.99 -14.01
N VAL A 123 7.81 -8.52 -15.24
CA VAL A 123 6.97 -7.51 -15.88
C VAL A 123 6.34 -8.14 -17.12
N ALA A 124 5.09 -7.80 -17.42
CA ALA A 124 4.48 -8.20 -18.67
C ALA A 124 5.33 -7.68 -19.87
N PRO A 125 5.65 -8.53 -20.86
CA PRO A 125 6.34 -8.07 -22.06
C PRO A 125 5.50 -6.98 -22.76
N GLY A 126 6.16 -5.93 -23.26
CA GLY A 126 5.51 -4.81 -23.96
C GLY A 126 5.26 -3.55 -23.12
N VAL A 127 5.66 -3.51 -21.85
CA VAL A 127 5.72 -2.28 -21.05
C VAL A 127 7.09 -1.62 -21.21
N ARG A 128 7.14 -0.30 -21.42
CA ARG A 128 8.43 0.40 -21.53
C ARG A 128 9.21 0.38 -20.21
N ALA A 129 10.53 0.20 -20.30
CA ALA A 129 11.41 0.04 -19.15
C ALA A 129 11.49 1.28 -18.25
N ASP A 130 11.34 2.48 -18.81
CA ASP A 130 11.28 3.75 -18.07
C ASP A 130 10.06 3.79 -17.15
N ILE A 131 8.88 3.38 -17.63
CA ILE A 131 7.65 3.29 -16.84
C ILE A 131 7.81 2.26 -15.73
N VAL A 132 8.36 1.08 -16.04
CA VAL A 132 8.63 0.04 -15.02
C VAL A 132 9.52 0.59 -13.90
N THR A 133 10.56 1.33 -14.27
CA THR A 133 11.51 1.91 -13.31
C THR A 133 10.84 2.97 -12.45
N ALA A 134 10.02 3.84 -13.06
CA ALA A 134 9.25 4.86 -12.36
C ALA A 134 8.23 4.23 -11.38
N VAL A 135 7.48 3.22 -11.82
CA VAL A 135 6.51 2.51 -10.98
C VAL A 135 7.21 1.86 -9.78
N ARG A 136 8.33 1.17 -10.00
CA ARG A 136 9.10 0.53 -8.91
C ARG A 136 9.60 1.56 -7.91
N ARG A 137 10.21 2.64 -8.39
CA ARG A 137 10.66 3.74 -7.54
C ARG A 137 9.52 4.29 -6.70
N SER A 138 8.40 4.66 -7.32
CA SER A 138 7.25 5.23 -6.61
C SER A 138 6.59 4.23 -5.66
N ALA A 139 6.53 2.93 -6.00
CA ALA A 139 6.05 1.87 -5.11
C ALA A 139 6.96 1.73 -3.88
N THR A 140 8.28 1.70 -4.07
CA THR A 140 9.25 1.67 -2.98
C THR A 140 9.12 2.90 -2.08
N LEU A 141 8.93 4.09 -2.64
CA LEU A 141 8.71 5.31 -1.86
C LEU A 141 7.39 5.27 -1.07
N ALA A 142 6.33 4.75 -1.68
CA ALA A 142 5.03 4.57 -1.03
C ALA A 142 5.01 3.43 0.00
N GLY A 143 6.03 2.56 0.02
CA GLY A 143 6.07 1.36 0.87
C GLY A 143 5.26 0.18 0.34
N LEU A 144 4.84 0.22 -0.92
CA LEU A 144 3.96 -0.76 -1.53
C LEU A 144 4.76 -1.85 -2.26
N PRO A 145 4.43 -3.14 -2.08
CA PRO A 145 5.13 -4.22 -2.75
C PRO A 145 4.73 -4.30 -4.23
N VAL A 146 5.72 -4.57 -5.09
CA VAL A 146 5.51 -5.01 -6.47
C VAL A 146 5.58 -6.53 -6.50
N ALA A 147 4.65 -7.20 -7.19
CA ALA A 147 4.56 -8.65 -7.19
C ALA A 147 5.83 -9.32 -7.73
N ALA A 148 6.60 -9.98 -6.86
CA ALA A 148 7.90 -10.58 -7.16
C ALA A 148 7.87 -11.74 -8.17
N ARG A 149 6.70 -12.34 -8.41
CA ARG A 149 6.49 -13.48 -9.33
C ARG A 149 5.11 -13.37 -9.99
N PRO A 150 4.87 -14.02 -11.14
CA PRO A 150 3.55 -13.98 -11.77
C PRO A 150 2.51 -14.58 -10.82
N GLY A 151 1.40 -13.89 -10.59
CA GLY A 151 0.37 -14.29 -9.62
C GLY A 151 0.74 -14.08 -8.14
N GLY A 152 1.90 -13.49 -7.85
CA GLY A 152 2.29 -13.08 -6.50
C GLY A 152 1.52 -11.86 -6.00
N ALA A 153 1.53 -11.64 -4.68
CA ALA A 153 0.82 -10.52 -4.07
C ALA A 153 1.53 -9.17 -4.33
N GLY A 154 0.75 -8.11 -4.46
CA GLY A 154 1.24 -6.73 -4.63
C GLY A 154 0.81 -6.08 -5.95
N ILE A 155 1.50 -5.00 -6.32
CA ILE A 155 1.26 -4.29 -7.58
C ILE A 155 1.66 -5.19 -8.75
N VAL A 156 0.74 -5.36 -9.69
CA VAL A 156 0.98 -6.04 -10.97
C VAL A 156 0.95 -5.02 -12.12
N LEU A 157 1.85 -5.22 -13.09
CA LEU A 157 1.95 -4.37 -14.28
C LEU A 157 1.52 -5.18 -15.50
N HIS A 158 0.56 -4.64 -16.23
CA HIS A 158 0.07 -5.18 -17.49
C HIS A 158 0.42 -4.22 -18.63
N ALA A 159 0.70 -4.75 -19.82
CA ALA A 159 0.80 -3.93 -21.02
C ALA A 159 -0.53 -3.20 -21.26
N GLY A 160 -0.46 -1.87 -21.28
CA GLY A 160 -1.57 -0.98 -21.62
C GLY A 160 -1.71 -0.78 -23.12
N ASP A 161 -2.80 -0.14 -23.51
CA ASP A 161 -3.10 0.29 -24.88
C ASP A 161 -3.27 1.82 -24.90
N PRO A 162 -2.44 2.62 -25.60
CA PRO A 162 -1.46 2.22 -26.60
C PRO A 162 -0.27 1.44 -26.04
N ALA A 163 0.33 0.63 -26.90
CA ALA A 163 1.46 -0.23 -26.59
C ALA A 163 2.61 0.57 -25.95
N GLY A 164 3.23 -0.01 -24.92
CA GLY A 164 4.30 0.63 -24.15
C GLY A 164 3.85 1.24 -22.82
N LEU A 165 2.57 1.57 -22.63
CA LEU A 165 2.05 2.02 -21.34
C LEU A 165 1.92 0.87 -20.33
N ALA A 166 1.89 1.20 -19.04
CA ALA A 166 1.60 0.22 -17.99
C ALA A 166 0.20 0.45 -17.42
N ALA A 167 -0.65 -0.57 -17.46
CA ALA A 167 -1.84 -0.64 -16.60
C ALA A 167 -1.47 -1.30 -15.27
N LEU A 168 -1.84 -0.66 -14.18
CA LEU A 168 -1.55 -1.08 -12.81
C LEU A 168 -2.81 -1.69 -12.20
N ASP A 169 -2.62 -2.81 -11.51
CA ASP A 169 -3.65 -3.40 -10.67
C ASP A 169 -3.03 -3.91 -9.36
N TRP A 170 -3.89 -4.30 -8.42
CA TRP A 170 -3.50 -4.97 -7.19
C TRP A 170 -3.83 -6.45 -7.26
N ASN A 171 -2.88 -7.30 -6.91
CA ASN A 171 -3.11 -8.73 -6.75
C ASN A 171 -3.04 -9.10 -5.27
N PRO A 172 -4.15 -9.49 -4.62
CA PRO A 172 -4.12 -10.04 -3.27
C PRO A 172 -3.39 -11.38 -3.25
N SER A 173 -3.07 -11.86 -2.05
CA SER A 173 -2.44 -13.18 -1.87
C SER A 173 -3.18 -14.28 -2.63
N PRO A 174 -2.46 -15.22 -3.27
CA PRO A 174 -3.11 -16.38 -3.88
C PRO A 174 -3.76 -17.29 -2.84
N ARG A 175 -3.43 -17.13 -1.55
CA ARG A 175 -4.08 -17.83 -0.43
C ARG A 175 -5.44 -17.25 -0.07
N LEU A 176 -5.78 -16.05 -0.57
CA LEU A 176 -7.07 -15.45 -0.31
C LEU A 176 -8.15 -16.25 -1.07
N PRO A 177 -9.12 -16.87 -0.36
CA PRO A 177 -10.11 -17.72 -0.98
C PRO A 177 -10.98 -16.92 -1.96
N ARG A 178 -11.22 -17.51 -3.13
CA ARG A 178 -12.27 -17.05 -4.04
C ARG A 178 -13.56 -17.64 -3.51
N ARG A 179 -14.41 -16.85 -2.85
CA ARG A 179 -15.74 -17.33 -2.47
C ARG A 179 -16.59 -17.39 -3.72
N ASP A 180 -16.83 -18.61 -4.20
CA ASP A 180 -17.82 -18.84 -5.24
C ASP A 180 -19.21 -18.55 -4.66
N GLY A 181 -19.88 -17.50 -5.12
CA GLY A 181 -21.33 -17.34 -4.93
C GLY A 181 -21.86 -16.04 -4.31
N GLU A 182 -21.03 -15.16 -3.74
CA GLU A 182 -21.49 -13.87 -3.19
C GLU A 182 -20.65 -12.74 -3.77
N GLN A 183 -21.28 -11.86 -4.56
CA GLN A 183 -20.62 -10.75 -5.21
C GLN A 183 -20.68 -9.47 -4.36
N PRO A 184 -19.58 -8.69 -4.28
CA PRO A 184 -18.24 -9.04 -4.74
C PRO A 184 -17.58 -10.05 -3.79
N ASP A 185 -16.88 -11.05 -4.35
CA ASP A 185 -16.09 -11.96 -3.53
C ASP A 185 -14.99 -11.17 -2.76
N THR A 186 -14.54 -11.68 -1.62
CA THR A 186 -13.55 -11.00 -0.76
C THR A 186 -12.32 -10.55 -1.55
N ARG A 187 -11.91 -11.31 -2.56
CA ARG A 187 -10.80 -10.96 -3.45
C ARG A 187 -11.08 -9.68 -4.23
N THR A 188 -12.24 -9.59 -4.86
CA THR A 188 -12.68 -8.42 -5.64
C THR A 188 -12.82 -7.19 -4.75
N ALA A 189 -13.32 -7.35 -3.52
CA ALA A 189 -13.40 -6.26 -2.55
C ALA A 189 -12.00 -5.71 -2.21
N VAL A 190 -11.05 -6.58 -1.85
CA VAL A 190 -9.66 -6.19 -1.57
C VAL A 190 -9.01 -5.53 -2.79
N GLN A 191 -9.22 -6.08 -3.99
CA GLN A 191 -8.69 -5.51 -5.23
C GLN A 191 -9.21 -4.09 -5.47
N ASN A 192 -10.51 -3.86 -5.31
CA ASN A 192 -11.12 -2.56 -5.57
C ASN A 192 -10.66 -1.50 -4.56
N ALA A 193 -10.65 -1.82 -3.26
CA ALA A 193 -10.16 -0.93 -2.21
C ALA A 193 -8.70 -0.51 -2.49
N MET A 194 -7.84 -1.47 -2.79
CA MET A 194 -6.43 -1.21 -3.08
C MET A 194 -6.23 -0.43 -4.38
N ARG A 195 -7.00 -0.70 -5.44
CA ARG A 195 -6.88 0.01 -6.73
C ARG A 195 -7.07 1.52 -6.56
N HIS A 196 -8.01 1.93 -5.70
CA HIS A 196 -8.22 3.35 -5.39
C HIS A 196 -7.01 3.94 -4.62
N ALA A 197 -6.55 3.24 -3.59
CA ALA A 197 -5.38 3.65 -2.81
C ALA A 197 -4.10 3.78 -3.65
N LEU A 198 -3.87 2.85 -4.59
CA LEU A 198 -2.74 2.87 -5.51
C LEU A 198 -2.68 4.18 -6.31
N GLY A 199 -3.83 4.64 -6.83
CA GLY A 199 -3.90 5.87 -7.61
C GLY A 199 -3.45 7.10 -6.83
N ILE A 200 -3.85 7.21 -5.56
CA ILE A 200 -3.49 8.33 -4.69
C ILE A 200 -2.02 8.19 -4.22
N ALA A 201 -1.66 7.02 -3.70
CA ALA A 201 -0.35 6.78 -3.10
C ALA A 201 0.80 6.92 -4.11
N LEU A 202 0.68 6.31 -5.28
CA LEU A 202 1.72 6.37 -6.30
C LEU A 202 1.84 7.77 -6.92
N ARG A 203 0.72 8.49 -7.08
CA ARG A 203 0.75 9.89 -7.53
C ARG A 203 1.38 10.81 -6.48
N ALA A 204 1.11 10.58 -5.19
CA ALA A 204 1.78 11.28 -4.10
C ALA A 204 3.29 10.98 -4.07
N ALA A 205 3.69 9.77 -4.47
CA ALA A 205 5.09 9.37 -4.67
C ALA A 205 5.68 9.78 -6.04
N GLY A 206 5.03 10.72 -6.75
CA GLY A 206 5.57 11.36 -7.97
C GLY A 206 5.34 10.61 -9.27
N LEU A 207 4.57 9.52 -9.28
CA LEU A 207 4.21 8.82 -10.51
C LEU A 207 3.09 9.57 -11.25
N ASP A 208 3.26 9.75 -12.56
CA ASP A 208 2.17 10.26 -13.38
C ASP A 208 1.20 9.14 -13.73
N LEU A 209 -0.08 9.36 -13.42
CA LEU A 209 -1.13 8.36 -13.45
C LEU A 209 -2.40 8.93 -14.03
N ALA A 210 -3.12 8.17 -14.84
CA ALA A 210 -4.47 8.52 -15.29
C ALA A 210 -5.40 7.31 -15.21
N TRP A 211 -6.67 7.58 -14.87
CA TRP A 211 -7.72 6.59 -15.00
C TRP A 211 -8.22 6.57 -16.45
N HIS A 212 -8.13 5.41 -17.08
CA HIS A 212 -8.66 5.18 -18.41
C HIS A 212 -9.83 4.22 -18.33
N ARG A 213 -10.94 4.53 -19.00
CA ARG A 213 -12.15 3.69 -19.05
C ARG A 213 -12.40 3.24 -20.48
N PRO A 214 -11.82 2.12 -20.92
CA PRO A 214 -12.12 1.57 -22.24
C PRO A 214 -13.57 1.10 -22.30
N ALA A 215 -14.21 1.24 -23.46
CA ALA A 215 -15.55 0.72 -23.67
C ALA A 215 -15.58 -0.81 -23.43
N GLY A 216 -16.56 -1.28 -22.64
CA GLY A 216 -16.75 -2.71 -22.36
C GLY A 216 -15.68 -3.35 -21.47
N ARG A 217 -14.80 -2.56 -20.82
CA ARG A 217 -13.77 -3.07 -19.89
C ARG A 217 -13.79 -2.29 -18.57
N PRO A 218 -13.32 -2.89 -17.45
CA PRO A 218 -13.13 -2.17 -16.20
C PRO A 218 -12.19 -0.97 -16.34
N ALA A 219 -12.36 0.03 -15.48
CA ALA A 219 -11.45 1.17 -15.40
C ALA A 219 -10.02 0.70 -15.07
N GLN A 220 -9.05 1.23 -15.81
CA GLN A 220 -7.63 0.90 -15.68
C GLN A 220 -6.87 2.11 -15.14
N LEU A 221 -6.08 1.91 -14.09
CA LEU A 221 -5.11 2.90 -13.65
C LEU A 221 -3.87 2.77 -14.52
N ARG A 222 -3.46 3.82 -15.22
CA ARG A 222 -2.34 3.79 -16.17
C ARG A 222 -1.21 4.69 -15.74
N ALA A 223 0.02 4.20 -15.82
CA ALA A 223 1.22 5.01 -15.65
C ALA A 223 1.73 5.54 -16.97
N HIS A 224 2.10 6.81 -16.94
CA HIS A 224 2.65 7.55 -18.06
C HIS A 224 4.14 7.80 -17.82
N GLY A 225 4.95 7.71 -18.88
CA GLY A 225 6.35 8.07 -18.81
C GLY A 225 6.52 9.59 -18.89
N PRO A 226 7.72 10.10 -18.57
CA PRO A 226 8.04 11.52 -18.68
C PRO A 226 7.79 12.09 -20.08
N ALA A 227 7.97 11.25 -21.12
CA ALA A 227 7.78 11.61 -22.52
C ALA A 227 6.30 11.68 -22.96
N ASP A 228 5.36 11.18 -22.15
CA ASP A 228 3.92 11.20 -22.48
C ASP A 228 3.15 12.30 -21.72
N ARG A 229 3.85 13.17 -20.98
CA ARG A 229 3.24 14.34 -20.35
C ARG A 229 2.81 15.33 -21.44
N PRO A 230 1.57 15.84 -21.40
CA PRO A 230 1.10 16.84 -22.35
C PRO A 230 1.86 18.17 -22.22
#